data_AF-A0A645HDK7-F1
#
_entry.id   AF-A0A645HDK7-F1
#
_cell.length_a   1.000
_cell.length_b   1.000
_cell.length_c   1.000
_cell.angle_alpha   90.00
_cell.angle_beta   90.00
_cell.angle_gamma   90.00
#
_symmetry.space_group_name_H-M   'P 1'
#
loop_
_entity.id
_entity.type
_entity.pdbx_description
1 polymer ?
#
loop_
_entity_poly.entity_id
_entity_poly.type
_entity_poly.pdbx_seq_one_letter_code
_entity_poly.pdbx_strand_id
1 'polypeptide(L)'
;MDYSEICACLEEKELEPDCTGEYTVQGLSWDHARGQGDAYISYTYSCHAAEVEVDTETGKTSLINLSACHDAGRVIHPQMASGQVSGGLAMGAGMALTERVELSRRSGAVVNDNLDTYLLPTPADVCRMQISFVENSDDAGPFGGKSLGEPAMEPAPGAILGGVNMALGDAGAIRTMPADLETVFFALHPECRGGSETCK
;
A
#
# COMPACT_ATOMS: atom_id res chain seq x y z
N MET A 1 -35.04 -17.02 -26.73
CA MET A 1 -33.82 -17.78 -26.44
C MET A 1 -33.18 -17.21 -25.19
N ASP A 2 -33.70 -17.62 -24.05
CA ASP A 2 -33.06 -17.44 -22.76
C ASP A 2 -31.94 -18.48 -22.57
N TYR A 3 -31.16 -18.34 -21.50
CA TYR A 3 -30.03 -19.23 -21.25
C TYR A 3 -30.47 -20.70 -21.07
N SER A 4 -31.64 -20.93 -20.48
CA SER A 4 -32.21 -22.27 -20.33
C SER A 4 -32.57 -22.93 -21.67
N GLU A 5 -33.12 -22.16 -22.61
CA GLU A 5 -33.41 -22.62 -23.97
C GLU A 5 -32.12 -22.98 -24.73
N ILE A 6 -31.01 -22.26 -24.48
CA ILE A 6 -29.69 -22.59 -25.04
C ILE A 6 -29.16 -23.88 -24.44
N CYS A 7 -29.21 -24.04 -23.11
CA CYS A 7 -28.77 -25.26 -22.43
C CYS A 7 -29.55 -26.49 -22.89
N ALA A 8 -30.88 -26.39 -23.00
CA ALA A 8 -31.73 -27.47 -23.50
C ALA A 8 -31.38 -27.86 -24.94
N CYS A 9 -31.11 -26.86 -25.80
CA CYS A 9 -30.66 -27.09 -27.18
C CYS A 9 -29.28 -27.75 -27.27
N LEU A 10 -28.35 -27.42 -26.36
CA LEU A 10 -27.05 -28.08 -26.28
C LEU A 10 -27.19 -29.54 -25.84
N GLU A 11 -28.04 -29.81 -24.85
CA GLU A 11 -28.34 -31.16 -24.37
C GLU A 11 -29.01 -32.02 -25.46
N GLU A 12 -30.05 -31.51 -26.14
CA GLU A 12 -30.69 -32.19 -27.28
C GLU A 12 -29.72 -32.54 -28.41
N LYS A 13 -28.66 -31.74 -28.57
CA LYS A 13 -27.64 -31.91 -29.62
C LYS A 13 -26.42 -32.69 -29.15
N GLU A 14 -26.41 -33.18 -27.91
CA GLU A 14 -25.27 -33.86 -27.30
C GLU A 14 -23.97 -33.02 -27.39
N LEU A 15 -24.09 -31.69 -27.26
CA LEU A 15 -22.98 -30.74 -27.30
C LEU A 15 -22.61 -30.30 -25.87
N GLU A 16 -21.41 -30.65 -25.42
CA GLU A 16 -20.88 -30.21 -24.14
C GLU A 16 -20.28 -28.79 -24.26
N PRO A 17 -20.71 -27.81 -23.44
CA PRO A 17 -20.17 -26.46 -23.45
C PRO A 17 -18.86 -26.36 -22.65
N ASP A 18 -17.96 -27.32 -22.83
CA ASP A 18 -16.62 -27.28 -22.22
C ASP A 18 -15.69 -26.40 -23.05
N CYS A 19 -14.90 -25.57 -22.37
CA CYS A 19 -13.85 -24.80 -23.01
C CYS A 19 -12.69 -24.55 -22.04
N THR A 20 -11.47 -24.61 -22.56
CA THR A 20 -10.26 -24.19 -21.85
C THR A 20 -9.75 -22.89 -22.47
N GLY A 21 -9.40 -21.92 -21.62
CA GLY A 21 -8.79 -20.66 -22.03
C GLY A 21 -7.41 -20.48 -21.39
N GLU A 22 -6.48 -19.92 -22.15
CA GLU A 22 -5.14 -19.55 -21.70
C GLU A 22 -4.86 -18.10 -22.09
N TYR A 23 -4.19 -17.36 -21.22
CA TYR A 23 -3.68 -16.02 -21.51
C TYR A 23 -2.22 -15.94 -21.12
N THR A 24 -1.37 -15.52 -22.06
CA THR A 24 0.03 -15.24 -21.82
C THR A 24 0.30 -13.83 -22.29
N VAL A 25 0.92 -13.03 -21.43
CA VAL A 25 1.36 -11.67 -21.77
C VAL A 25 2.40 -11.75 -22.88
N GLN A 26 2.15 -11.06 -23.99
CA GLN A 26 3.04 -11.01 -25.16
C GLN A 26 3.76 -9.67 -25.24
N GLY A 27 4.88 -9.63 -25.97
CA GLY A 27 5.55 -8.36 -26.34
C GLY A 27 6.49 -7.77 -25.30
N LEU A 28 6.77 -8.48 -24.20
CA LEU A 28 7.79 -8.06 -23.24
C LEU A 28 9.20 -8.35 -23.78
N SER A 29 10.12 -7.41 -23.59
CA SER A 29 11.53 -7.59 -23.91
C SER A 29 12.38 -6.94 -22.82
N TRP A 30 13.22 -7.70 -22.11
CA TRP A 30 14.01 -7.14 -21.01
C TRP A 30 15.42 -7.73 -20.97
N ASP A 31 16.42 -6.86 -21.02
CA ASP A 31 17.83 -7.21 -20.83
C ASP A 31 18.24 -6.94 -19.38
N HIS A 32 18.38 -8.00 -18.58
CA HIS A 32 18.79 -7.90 -17.17
C HIS A 32 20.19 -7.34 -16.97
N ALA A 33 21.12 -7.51 -17.92
CA ALA A 33 22.49 -7.02 -17.77
C ALA A 33 22.57 -5.50 -17.97
N ARG A 34 21.67 -4.94 -18.78
CA ARG A 34 21.63 -3.50 -19.09
C ARG A 34 20.52 -2.74 -18.38
N GLY A 35 19.51 -3.45 -17.86
CA GLY A 35 18.32 -2.84 -17.27
C GLY A 35 17.49 -2.08 -18.31
N GLN A 36 17.35 -2.63 -19.52
CA GLN A 36 16.69 -1.97 -20.65
C GLN A 36 15.67 -2.88 -21.32
N GLY A 37 14.58 -2.27 -21.77
CA GLY A 37 13.53 -2.89 -22.58
C GLY A 37 12.13 -2.63 -22.04
N ASP A 38 11.14 -3.26 -22.68
CA ASP A 38 9.72 -3.20 -22.32
C ASP A 38 9.39 -4.27 -21.27
N ALA A 39 9.44 -3.88 -19.99
CA ALA A 39 9.25 -4.80 -18.87
C ALA A 39 7.78 -5.00 -18.47
N TYR A 40 6.90 -4.05 -18.83
CA TYR A 40 5.50 -4.03 -18.42
C TYR A 40 4.58 -3.71 -19.60
N ILE A 41 3.44 -4.40 -19.68
CA ILE A 41 2.39 -4.14 -20.69
C ILE A 41 1.44 -3.01 -20.32
N SER A 42 1.41 -2.63 -19.04
CA SER A 42 0.50 -1.64 -18.48
C SER A 42 1.15 -0.98 -17.27
N TYR A 43 0.73 0.24 -16.96
CA TYR A 43 1.16 1.02 -15.80
C TYR A 43 -0.06 1.53 -15.05
N THR A 44 -0.09 1.26 -13.75
CA THR A 44 -1.06 1.82 -12.79
C THR A 44 -0.43 3.03 -12.14
N TYR A 45 -1.20 4.11 -11.99
CA TYR A 45 -0.78 5.32 -11.30
C TYR A 45 -1.63 5.54 -10.05
N SER A 46 -1.03 6.15 -9.03
CA SER A 46 -1.76 6.53 -7.82
C SER A 46 -1.14 7.75 -7.15
N CYS A 47 -1.94 8.44 -6.36
CA CYS A 47 -1.52 9.58 -5.56
C CYS A 47 -2.20 9.50 -4.20
N HIS A 48 -1.39 9.53 -3.15
CA HIS A 48 -1.85 9.52 -1.76
C HIS A 48 -1.48 10.82 -1.07
N ALA A 49 -2.34 11.25 -0.15
CA ALA A 49 -2.10 12.37 0.75
C ALA A 49 -2.46 11.97 2.17
N ALA A 50 -1.62 12.37 3.13
CA ALA A 50 -1.81 12.10 4.54
C ALA A 50 -1.81 13.40 5.34
N GLU A 51 -2.78 13.53 6.23
CA GLU A 51 -2.83 14.54 7.27
C GLU A 51 -2.56 13.87 8.61
N VAL A 52 -1.59 14.40 9.36
CA VAL A 52 -1.12 13.83 10.61
C VAL A 52 -1.02 14.90 11.69
N GLU A 53 -1.14 14.48 12.95
CA GLU A 53 -0.85 15.28 14.13
C GLU A 53 0.29 14.62 14.90
N VAL A 54 1.29 15.39 15.30
CA VAL A 54 2.45 14.90 16.06
C VAL A 54 2.44 15.55 17.44
N ASP A 55 2.40 14.72 18.47
CA ASP A 55 2.65 15.13 19.85
C ASP A 55 4.15 15.33 20.05
N THR A 56 4.55 16.58 20.27
CA THR A 56 5.95 16.96 20.40
C THR A 56 6.60 16.51 21.71
N GLU A 57 5.81 16.17 22.73
CA GLU A 57 6.33 15.70 24.02
C GLU A 57 6.60 14.19 24.00
N THR A 58 5.83 13.43 23.21
CA THR A 58 5.94 11.96 23.18
C THR A 58 6.48 11.38 21.88
N GLY A 59 6.49 12.16 20.80
CA GLY A 59 6.76 11.67 19.44
C GLY A 59 5.60 10.90 18.81
N LYS A 60 4.43 10.84 19.46
CA LYS A 60 3.27 10.13 18.93
C LYS A 60 2.71 10.82 17.70
N THR A 61 2.65 10.08 16.59
CA THR A 61 1.97 10.49 15.37
C THR A 61 0.57 9.88 15.32
N SER A 62 -0.45 10.70 15.14
CA SER A 62 -1.83 10.28 14.92
C SER A 62 -2.26 10.61 13.49
N LEU A 63 -2.88 9.65 12.80
CA LEU A 63 -3.44 9.87 11.46
C LEU A 63 -4.79 10.57 11.57
N ILE A 64 -4.95 11.70 10.88
CA ILE A 64 -6.19 12.48 10.89
C ILE A 64 -7.02 12.16 9.64
N ASN A 65 -6.40 12.21 8.47
CA ASN A 65 -7.01 11.84 7.20
C ASN A 65 -6.01 11.14 6.28
N LEU A 66 -6.50 10.15 5.53
CA LEU A 66 -5.78 9.53 4.43
C LEU A 66 -6.64 9.63 3.18
N SER A 67 -6.07 10.12 2.09
CA SER A 67 -6.73 10.20 0.79
C SER A 67 -5.93 9.44 -0.25
N ALA A 68 -6.60 8.67 -1.09
CA ALA A 68 -6.01 7.88 -2.15
C ALA A 68 -6.80 8.03 -3.45
N CYS A 69 -6.09 8.31 -4.53
CA CYS A 69 -6.61 8.34 -5.89
C CYS A 69 -5.84 7.33 -6.74
N HIS A 70 -6.54 6.46 -7.46
CA HIS A 70 -5.94 5.40 -8.28
C HIS A 70 -6.46 5.44 -9.72
N ASP A 71 -5.55 5.42 -10.70
CA ASP A 71 -5.87 4.98 -12.07
C ASP A 71 -5.90 3.46 -12.09
N ALA A 72 -7.09 2.90 -11.86
CA ALA A 72 -7.32 1.45 -11.83
C ALA A 72 -7.81 0.89 -13.17
N GLY A 73 -7.64 1.65 -14.26
CA GLY A 73 -8.35 1.35 -15.50
C GLY A 73 -9.86 1.43 -15.30
N ARG A 74 -10.61 0.52 -15.91
CA ARG A 74 -12.02 0.32 -15.57
C ARG A 74 -12.16 -0.43 -14.24
N VAL A 75 -12.91 0.14 -13.31
CA VAL A 75 -13.19 -0.49 -12.02
C VAL A 75 -14.24 -1.58 -12.20
N ILE A 76 -13.79 -2.84 -12.19
CA ILE A 76 -14.67 -4.00 -12.42
C ILE A 76 -15.63 -4.23 -11.24
N HIS A 77 -15.13 -4.10 -10.02
CA HIS A 77 -15.92 -4.29 -8.80
C HIS A 77 -15.64 -3.18 -7.77
N PRO A 78 -16.44 -2.11 -7.74
CA PRO A 78 -16.17 -0.92 -6.93
C PRO A 78 -15.94 -1.19 -5.43
N GLN A 79 -16.75 -2.07 -4.82
CA GLN A 79 -16.61 -2.36 -3.39
C GLN A 79 -15.30 -3.11 -3.06
N MET A 80 -14.90 -4.10 -3.86
CA MET A 80 -13.64 -4.81 -3.68
C MET A 80 -12.45 -3.87 -3.94
N ALA A 81 -12.54 -3.03 -4.97
CA ALA A 81 -11.50 -2.03 -5.26
C ALA A 81 -11.32 -1.06 -4.08
N SER A 82 -12.41 -0.53 -3.52
CA SER A 82 -12.33 0.31 -2.32
C SER A 82 -11.78 -0.45 -1.11
N GLY A 83 -12.15 -1.72 -0.92
CA GLY A 83 -11.62 -2.56 0.15
C GLY A 83 -10.11 -2.77 0.02
N GLN A 84 -9.62 -3.00 -1.20
CA GLN A 84 -8.19 -3.15 -1.49
C GLN A 84 -7.40 -1.89 -1.13
N VAL A 85 -7.90 -0.71 -1.53
CA VAL A 85 -7.25 0.56 -1.20
C VAL A 85 -7.29 0.84 0.31
N SER A 86 -8.41 0.56 0.99
CA SER A 86 -8.47 0.69 2.45
C SER A 86 -7.46 -0.21 3.17
N GLY A 87 -7.32 -1.46 2.74
CA GLY A 87 -6.32 -2.39 3.28
C GLY A 87 -4.88 -1.93 2.98
N GLY A 88 -4.63 -1.41 1.77
CA GLY A 88 -3.35 -0.85 1.37
C GLY A 88 -2.95 0.36 2.21
N LEU A 89 -3.87 1.29 2.45
CA LEU A 89 -3.65 2.45 3.33
C LEU A 89 -3.35 2.02 4.78
N ALA A 90 -4.05 1.01 5.29
CA ALA A 90 -3.77 0.47 6.62
C ALA A 90 -2.39 -0.19 6.71
N MET A 91 -2.01 -1.03 5.74
CA MET A 91 -0.66 -1.62 5.66
C MET A 91 0.41 -0.53 5.55
N GLY A 92 0.17 0.50 4.75
CA GLY A 92 1.10 1.61 4.59
C GLY A 92 1.28 2.43 5.87
N ALA A 93 0.22 2.58 6.67
CA ALA A 93 0.29 3.21 8.00
C ALA A 93 1.18 2.41 8.96
N GLY A 94 1.04 1.08 8.97
CA GLY A 94 1.89 0.21 9.77
C GLY A 94 3.36 0.31 9.37
N MET A 95 3.65 0.14 8.08
CA MET A 95 5.01 0.30 7.54
C MET A 95 5.61 1.67 7.87
N ALA A 96 4.81 2.74 7.84
CA ALA A 96 5.28 4.08 8.13
C ALA A 96 5.57 4.34 9.61
N LEU A 97 4.74 3.81 10.53
CA LEU A 97 4.70 4.30 11.92
C LEU A 97 5.07 3.25 12.97
N THR A 98 4.82 1.96 12.75
CA THR A 98 4.86 0.95 13.83
C THR A 98 5.61 -0.32 13.48
N GLU A 99 5.54 -0.77 12.24
CA GLU A 99 6.06 -2.07 11.82
C GLU A 99 7.58 -2.04 11.66
N ARG A 100 8.28 -2.70 12.58
CA ARG A 100 9.74 -2.89 12.54
C ARG A 100 10.07 -4.35 12.81
N VAL A 101 10.86 -4.97 11.93
CA VAL A 101 11.47 -6.27 12.22
C VAL A 101 12.79 -6.03 12.95
N GLU A 102 12.91 -6.56 14.16
CA GLU A 102 14.12 -6.46 14.95
C GLU A 102 14.94 -7.74 14.87
N LEU A 103 16.24 -7.59 14.64
CA LEU A 103 17.19 -8.70 14.55
C LEU A 103 18.16 -8.67 15.72
N SER A 104 18.34 -9.82 16.37
CA SER A 104 19.38 -10.03 17.37
C SER A 104 20.76 -9.79 16.73
N ARG A 105 21.51 -8.81 17.26
CA ARG A 105 22.88 -8.53 16.80
C ARG A 105 23.84 -9.71 16.98
N ARG A 106 23.51 -10.64 17.88
CA ARG A 106 24.36 -11.81 18.18
C ARG A 106 24.04 -13.01 17.29
N SER A 107 22.76 -13.29 17.05
CA SER A 107 22.32 -14.51 16.36
C SER A 107 21.73 -14.28 14.97
N GLY A 108 21.38 -13.04 14.63
CA GLY A 108 20.65 -12.69 13.41
C GLY A 108 19.18 -13.15 13.40
N ALA A 109 18.70 -13.75 14.48
CA ALA A 109 17.31 -14.17 14.62
C ALA A 109 16.37 -12.96 14.80
N VAL A 110 15.15 -13.05 14.27
CA VAL A 110 14.07 -12.11 14.58
C VAL A 110 13.74 -12.22 16.08
N VAL A 111 13.65 -11.09 16.77
CA VAL A 111 13.38 -11.06 18.22
C VAL A 111 11.96 -10.65 18.58
N ASN A 112 11.23 -10.07 17.65
CA ASN A 112 9.83 -9.71 17.77
C ASN A 112 8.97 -10.51 16.79
N ASP A 113 8.99 -11.84 16.93
CA ASP A 113 8.33 -12.79 16.03
C ASP A 113 6.87 -13.09 16.42
N ASN A 114 6.27 -12.28 17.30
CA ASN A 114 4.91 -12.43 17.79
C ASN A 114 4.13 -11.10 17.70
N LEU A 115 2.79 -11.17 17.61
CA LEU A 115 1.93 -10.00 17.36
C LEU A 115 1.81 -9.02 18.54
N ASP A 116 2.28 -9.41 19.72
CA ASP A 116 2.41 -8.52 20.89
C ASP A 116 3.69 -7.67 20.84
N THR A 117 4.64 -8.03 19.98
CA THR A 117 5.95 -7.37 19.83
C THR A 117 6.19 -6.81 18.42
N TYR A 118 5.52 -7.36 17.40
CA TYR A 118 5.42 -6.79 16.06
C TYR A 118 4.09 -6.06 15.92
N LEU A 119 4.14 -4.72 15.99
CA LEU A 119 2.96 -3.89 16.15
C LEU A 119 2.30 -3.59 14.80
N LEU A 120 1.26 -4.36 14.48
CA LEU A 120 0.34 -4.06 13.39
C LEU A 120 -0.65 -2.94 13.77
N PRO A 121 -1.06 -2.09 12.82
CA PRO A 121 -2.14 -1.14 13.05
C PRO A 121 -3.44 -1.81 13.48
N THR A 122 -4.07 -1.25 14.50
CA THR A 122 -5.42 -1.61 14.93
C THR A 122 -6.46 -0.68 14.31
N PRO A 123 -7.77 -0.98 14.41
CA PRO A 123 -8.82 -0.06 13.98
C PRO A 123 -8.78 1.31 14.67
N ALA A 124 -8.11 1.44 15.82
CA ALA A 124 -7.96 2.71 16.52
C ALA A 124 -6.76 3.55 16.00
N ASP A 125 -5.84 2.93 15.25
CA ASP A 125 -4.63 3.58 14.72
C ASP A 125 -4.84 4.10 13.30
N VAL A 126 -5.90 3.65 12.63
CA VAL A 126 -6.28 4.13 11.29
C VAL A 126 -7.36 5.21 11.38
N CYS A 127 -7.41 6.07 10.35
CA CYS A 127 -8.33 7.19 10.28
C CYS A 127 -9.41 6.97 9.21
N ARG A 128 -10.27 7.99 9.03
CA ARG A 128 -11.18 8.01 7.88
C ARG A 128 -10.37 8.08 6.58
N MET A 129 -10.69 7.18 5.65
CA MET A 129 -10.04 7.11 4.34
C MET A 129 -10.96 7.66 3.26
N GLN A 130 -10.42 8.50 2.37
CA GLN A 130 -11.09 9.02 1.19
C GLN A 130 -10.50 8.36 -0.04
N ILE A 131 -11.30 7.54 -0.73
CA ILE A 131 -10.83 6.73 -1.85
C ILE A 131 -11.57 7.17 -3.12
N SER A 132 -10.80 7.42 -4.17
CA SER A 132 -11.31 7.80 -5.48
C SER A 132 -10.59 7.04 -6.58
N PHE A 133 -11.27 6.86 -7.70
CA PHE A 133 -10.76 6.14 -8.87
C PHE A 133 -10.83 7.05 -10.09
N VAL A 134 -9.75 7.07 -10.85
CA VAL A 134 -9.69 7.62 -12.20
C VAL A 134 -9.89 6.45 -13.14
N GLU A 135 -10.98 6.46 -13.90
CA GLU A 135 -11.24 5.40 -14.87
C GLU A 135 -10.60 5.73 -16.23
N ASN A 136 -9.51 5.03 -16.54
CA ASN A 136 -8.78 5.16 -17.79
C ASN A 136 -8.54 3.78 -18.40
N SER A 137 -9.54 3.31 -19.17
CA SER A 137 -9.58 1.96 -19.74
C SER A 137 -8.25 1.54 -20.38
N ASP A 138 -7.83 0.31 -20.10
CA ASP A 138 -6.60 -0.28 -20.61
C ASP A 138 -6.86 -1.51 -21.48
N ASP A 139 -6.49 -1.43 -22.75
CA ASP A 139 -6.68 -2.52 -23.72
C ASP A 139 -5.89 -3.78 -23.39
N ALA A 140 -4.83 -3.67 -22.57
CA ALA A 140 -4.04 -4.82 -22.12
C ALA A 140 -4.73 -5.61 -20.99
N GLY A 141 -5.74 -5.03 -20.35
CA GLY A 141 -6.45 -5.60 -19.22
C GLY A 141 -7.84 -6.13 -19.57
N PRO A 142 -8.32 -7.17 -18.87
CA PRO A 142 -9.68 -7.67 -19.09
C PRO A 142 -10.70 -6.58 -18.81
N PHE A 143 -11.62 -6.37 -19.76
CA PHE A 143 -12.66 -5.35 -19.69
C PHE A 143 -12.15 -3.90 -19.51
N GLY A 144 -10.87 -3.63 -19.75
CA GLY A 144 -10.27 -2.31 -19.54
C GLY A 144 -9.62 -2.09 -18.17
N GLY A 145 -9.58 -3.10 -17.28
CA GLY A 145 -9.10 -2.96 -15.91
C GLY A 145 -7.57 -3.00 -15.77
N LYS A 146 -7.03 -2.31 -14.76
CA LYS A 146 -5.60 -2.37 -14.40
C LYS A 146 -5.39 -3.02 -13.02
N SER A 147 -4.13 -3.34 -12.71
CA SER A 147 -3.76 -3.87 -11.39
C SER A 147 -3.96 -2.81 -10.30
N LEU A 148 -4.55 -3.22 -9.17
CA LEU A 148 -4.74 -2.38 -7.98
C LEU A 148 -4.09 -2.96 -6.72
N GLY A 149 -3.63 -4.22 -6.77
CA GLY A 149 -3.21 -5.00 -5.61
C GLY A 149 -2.13 -4.32 -4.77
N GLU A 150 -0.92 -4.22 -5.33
CA GLU A 150 0.25 -3.56 -4.72
C GLU A 150 0.15 -2.03 -4.76
N PRO A 151 -0.28 -1.39 -5.88
CA PRO A 151 -0.35 0.07 -5.96
C PRO A 151 -1.23 0.71 -4.88
N ALA A 152 -2.20 -0.01 -4.33
CA ALA A 152 -3.04 0.41 -3.21
C ALA A 152 -2.25 0.76 -1.92
N MET A 153 -1.06 0.20 -1.73
CA MET A 153 -0.25 0.37 -0.51
C MET A 153 0.97 1.25 -0.74
N GLU A 154 1.70 1.06 -1.85
CA GLU A 154 3.05 1.61 -2.07
C GLU A 154 3.23 3.12 -1.77
N PRO A 155 2.32 4.03 -2.15
CA PRO A 155 2.51 5.46 -1.89
C PRO A 155 2.19 5.87 -0.45
N ALA A 156 1.44 5.06 0.29
CA ALA A 156 0.90 5.43 1.60
C ALA A 156 2.00 5.71 2.64
N PRO A 157 3.06 4.87 2.78
CA PRO A 157 4.12 5.18 3.73
C PRO A 157 4.84 6.49 3.42
N GLY A 158 5.12 6.75 2.14
CA GLY A 158 5.76 7.99 1.71
C GLY A 158 4.91 9.23 2.00
N ALA A 159 3.60 9.15 1.76
CA ALA A 159 2.67 10.22 2.08
C ALA A 159 2.63 10.50 3.60
N ILE A 160 2.59 9.46 4.42
CA ILE A 160 2.58 9.57 5.88
C ILE A 160 3.90 10.18 6.40
N LEU A 161 5.05 9.69 5.94
CA LEU A 161 6.35 10.29 6.33
C LEU A 161 6.48 11.74 5.86
N GLY A 162 5.96 12.06 4.68
CA GLY A 162 5.89 13.43 4.18
C GLY A 162 5.06 14.33 5.11
N GLY A 163 3.91 13.83 5.57
CA GLY A 163 3.08 14.50 6.56
C GLY A 163 3.79 14.70 7.90
N VAL A 164 4.50 13.67 8.40
CA VAL A 164 5.29 13.76 9.64
C VAL A 164 6.39 14.81 9.50
N ASN A 165 7.22 14.74 8.45
CA ASN A 165 8.28 15.71 8.21
C ASN A 165 7.73 17.15 8.05
N MET A 166 6.55 17.31 7.45
CA MET A 166 5.87 18.60 7.38
C MET A 166 5.44 19.10 8.77
N ALA A 167 4.87 18.23 9.62
CA ALA A 167 4.50 18.57 10.99
C ALA A 167 5.72 18.93 11.86
N LEU A 168 6.88 18.31 11.59
CA LEU A 168 8.15 18.62 12.23
C LEU A 168 8.81 19.90 11.69
N GLY A 169 8.32 20.46 10.58
CA GLY A 169 8.87 21.66 9.95
C GLY A 169 10.20 21.45 9.18
N ASP A 170 10.64 20.21 9.00
CA ASP A 170 11.83 19.84 8.25
C ASP A 170 11.57 18.62 7.36
N ALA A 171 11.61 18.84 6.04
CA ALA A 171 11.39 17.83 5.00
C ALA A 171 12.36 16.62 5.08
N GLY A 172 13.45 16.74 5.84
CA GLY A 172 14.46 15.70 6.03
C GLY A 172 14.63 15.20 7.46
N ALA A 173 13.76 15.58 8.39
CA ALA A 173 13.86 15.19 9.81
C ALA A 173 13.90 13.67 9.99
N ILE A 174 13.03 12.96 9.26
CA ILE A 174 12.96 11.49 9.23
C ILE A 174 13.16 11.00 7.81
N ARG A 175 14.15 10.11 7.64
CA ARG A 175 14.52 9.50 6.36
C ARG A 175 14.49 7.98 6.38
N THR A 176 14.08 7.40 7.49
CA THR A 176 14.05 5.96 7.73
C THR A 176 12.69 5.59 8.28
N MET A 177 12.18 4.43 7.88
CA MET A 177 10.95 3.86 8.42
C MET A 177 11.26 2.73 9.42
N PRO A 178 10.37 2.50 10.41
CA PRO A 178 9.21 3.34 10.73
C PRO A 178 9.61 4.64 11.47
N ALA A 179 8.79 5.68 11.30
CA ALA A 179 8.74 6.88 12.12
C ALA A 179 7.99 6.59 13.43
N ASP A 180 8.55 5.68 14.22
CA ASP A 180 8.00 5.32 15.53
C ASP A 180 8.19 6.43 16.57
N LEU A 181 7.60 6.23 17.76
CA LEU A 181 7.64 7.18 18.87
C LEU A 181 9.06 7.71 19.14
N GLU A 182 10.02 6.79 19.24
CA GLU A 182 11.42 7.11 19.54
C GLU A 182 12.07 7.91 18.40
N THR A 183 11.86 7.49 17.15
CA THR A 183 12.44 8.18 15.99
C THR A 183 11.93 9.60 15.88
N VAL A 184 10.61 9.81 16.05
CA VAL A 184 10.00 11.14 15.98
C VAL A 184 10.44 12.00 17.17
N PHE A 185 10.41 11.46 18.39
CA PHE A 185 10.82 12.17 19.59
C PHE A 185 12.27 12.67 19.49
N PHE A 186 13.20 11.80 19.09
CA PHE A 186 14.60 12.17 18.94
C PHE A 186 14.94 12.96 17.67
N ALA A 187 13.99 13.11 16.74
CA ALA A 187 14.10 14.09 15.66
C ALA A 187 13.80 15.51 16.17
N LEU A 188 12.84 15.64 17.10
CA LEU A 188 12.50 16.91 17.75
C LEU A 188 13.49 17.32 18.85
N HIS A 189 13.99 16.34 19.62
CA HIS A 189 14.85 16.55 20.78
C HIS A 189 16.20 15.85 20.62
N PRO A 190 17.05 16.27 19.66
CA PRO A 190 18.33 15.60 19.39
C PRO A 190 19.28 15.60 20.60
N GLU A 191 19.17 16.60 21.49
CA GLU A 191 19.93 16.70 22.74
C GLU A 191 19.61 15.60 23.75
N CYS A 192 18.42 14.99 23.68
CA CYS A 192 18.02 13.91 24.56
C CYS A 192 18.63 12.55 24.15
N ARG A 193 19.25 12.45 22.97
CA ARG A 193 19.92 11.21 22.52
C ARG A 193 21.07 10.86 23.46
N GLY A 194 21.03 9.67 24.05
CA GLY A 194 22.10 9.15 24.92
C GLY A 194 22.03 9.57 26.39
N GLY A 195 20.91 10.14 26.84
CA GLY A 195 20.66 10.40 28.27
C GLY A 195 21.42 11.60 28.84
N SER A 196 21.56 12.68 28.05
CA SER A 196 22.22 13.90 28.53
C SER A 196 21.43 14.57 29.67
N GLU A 197 22.14 15.13 30.66
CA GLU A 197 21.55 15.88 31.79
C GLU A 197 20.78 17.15 31.37
N THR A 198 20.88 17.53 30.09
CA THR A 198 20.18 18.68 29.49
C THR A 198 18.77 18.36 29.01
N CYS A 199 18.37 17.07 28.95
CA CYS A 199 17.01 16.67 28.68
C CYS A 199 16.14 16.95 29.92
N LYS A 200 15.32 18.00 29.88
CA LYS A 200 14.44 18.42 30.98
C LYS A 200 12.98 18.10 30.69
#